data_AF-A0A9X3UHZ9-F1
#
_entry.id   AF-A0A9X3UHZ9-F1
#
_cell.length_a   1.000
_cell.length_b   1.000
_cell.length_c   1.000
_cell.angle_alpha   90.00
_cell.angle_beta   90.00
_cell.angle_gamma   90.00
#
_symmetry.space_group_name_H-M   'P 1'
#
loop_
_entity.id
_entity.type
_entity.pdbx_description
1 polymer ?
#
loop_
_entity_poly.entity_id
_entity_poly.type
_entity_poly.pdbx_seq_one_letter_code
_entity_poly.pdbx_strand_id
1 'polypeptide(L)'
;MDMKASPHFQEWTADAVRERVVEAARTLAICPRALGPKAFGNAMPEPLRRQTDAYASNAPRYRRRPSAAAIARMEECWTWINRHPDGRDRQRLYDWARARAGCGGTVKSLARKEGVSERTLRRDIARVCAAIAHHLNGAHVLRTCGGLTPGDADRAEGEGIRPTEHRSPPHWRAPGARPKIDPDEPSRRLLSHRTPVPADKPVQERIKQ
;
A
#
# COMPACT_ATOMS: atom_id res chain seq x y z
N MET A 1 -23.43 14.03 -20.78
CA MET A 1 -23.76 12.86 -19.94
C MET A 1 -22.81 11.75 -20.33
N ASP A 2 -21.68 11.64 -19.63
CA ASP A 2 -20.68 10.61 -19.93
C ASP A 2 -21.16 9.26 -19.39
N MET A 3 -21.47 8.35 -20.32
CA MET A 3 -21.71 6.95 -19.99
C MET A 3 -20.41 6.37 -19.44
N LYS A 4 -20.35 6.17 -18.11
CA LYS A 4 -19.26 5.42 -17.50
C LYS A 4 -19.29 4.01 -18.05
N ALA A 5 -18.35 3.69 -18.93
CA ALA A 5 -18.15 2.33 -19.41
C ALA A 5 -17.99 1.40 -18.20
N SER A 6 -18.88 0.43 -18.08
CA SER A 6 -18.72 -0.64 -17.08
C SER A 6 -17.35 -1.28 -17.30
N PRO A 7 -16.56 -1.49 -16.23
CA PRO A 7 -15.25 -2.09 -16.37
C PRO A 7 -15.41 -3.49 -16.98
N HIS A 8 -14.91 -3.67 -18.20
CA HIS A 8 -14.87 -5.00 -18.83
C HIS A 8 -13.93 -5.88 -18.01
N PHE A 9 -14.46 -7.01 -17.54
CA PHE A 9 -13.64 -8.03 -16.92
C PHE A 9 -12.71 -8.62 -17.97
N GLN A 10 -11.41 -8.57 -17.69
CA GLN A 10 -10.39 -9.29 -18.45
C GLN A 10 -9.93 -10.48 -17.61
N GLU A 11 -10.09 -11.69 -18.15
CA GLU A 11 -9.60 -12.90 -17.49
C GLU A 11 -8.08 -12.87 -17.38
N TRP A 12 -7.57 -13.12 -16.17
CA TRP A 12 -6.14 -13.20 -15.94
C TRP A 12 -5.59 -14.51 -16.48
N THR A 13 -4.64 -14.42 -17.41
CA THR A 13 -3.86 -15.56 -17.88
C THR A 13 -2.54 -15.64 -17.11
N ALA A 14 -1.94 -16.84 -17.04
CA ALA A 14 -0.64 -17.03 -16.42
C ALA A 14 0.45 -16.15 -17.07
N ASP A 15 0.37 -15.95 -18.39
CA ASP A 15 1.29 -15.08 -19.12
C ASP A 15 1.11 -13.60 -18.78
N ALA A 16 -0.13 -13.12 -18.62
CA ALA A 16 -0.41 -11.75 -18.19
C ALA A 16 0.13 -11.48 -16.77
N VAL A 17 -0.05 -12.43 -15.84
CA VAL A 17 0.52 -12.35 -14.49
C VAL A 17 2.06 -12.33 -14.56
N ARG A 18 2.64 -13.22 -15.37
CA ARG A 18 4.09 -13.29 -15.56
C ARG A 18 4.66 -11.96 -16.08
N GLU A 19 4.01 -11.32 -17.04
CA GLU A 19 4.42 -10.00 -17.56
C GLU A 19 4.29 -8.91 -16.50
N ARG A 20 3.21 -8.90 -15.73
CA ARG A 20 3.02 -7.97 -14.60
C ARG A 20 4.11 -8.11 -13.54
N VAL A 21 4.51 -9.33 -13.20
CA VAL A 21 5.58 -9.60 -12.24
C VAL A 21 6.92 -9.04 -12.76
N VAL A 22 7.21 -9.19 -14.05
CA VAL A 22 8.43 -8.62 -14.67
C VAL A 22 8.36 -7.10 -14.73
N GLU A 23 7.20 -6.51 -15.05
CA GLU A 23 6.97 -5.07 -15.00
C GLU A 23 7.23 -4.53 -13.58
N ALA A 24 6.66 -5.17 -12.56
CA ALA A 24 6.86 -4.80 -11.17
C ALA A 24 8.34 -4.84 -10.77
N ALA A 25 9.09 -5.87 -11.18
CA ALA A 25 10.52 -5.97 -10.92
C ALA A 25 11.34 -4.87 -11.65
N ARG A 26 10.97 -4.50 -12.88
CA ARG A 26 11.60 -3.37 -13.59
C ARG A 26 11.31 -2.03 -12.94
N THR A 27 10.07 -1.82 -12.47
CA THR A 27 9.69 -0.63 -11.71
C THR A 27 10.53 -0.53 -10.43
N LEU A 28 10.64 -1.62 -9.67
CA LEU A 28 11.46 -1.69 -8.45
C LEU A 28 12.94 -1.38 -8.72
N ALA A 29 13.48 -1.82 -9.86
CA ALA A 29 14.87 -1.56 -10.23
C ALA A 29 15.17 -0.06 -10.42
N ILE A 30 14.17 0.72 -10.85
CA ILE A 30 14.27 2.16 -11.09
C ILE A 30 13.92 2.95 -9.82
N CYS A 31 13.06 2.39 -8.95
CA CYS A 31 12.70 3.01 -7.69
C CYS A 31 13.93 3.33 -6.83
N PRO A 32 13.95 4.50 -6.16
CA PRO A 32 15.02 4.81 -5.24
C PRO A 32 15.06 3.76 -4.13
N ARG A 33 16.22 3.15 -3.91
CA ARG A 33 16.41 2.26 -2.77
C ARG A 33 16.36 3.11 -1.51
N ALA A 34 15.50 2.73 -0.56
CA ALA A 34 15.55 3.26 0.79
C ALA A 34 16.85 2.78 1.44
N LEU A 35 17.93 3.54 1.24
CA LEU A 35 19.08 3.49 2.13
C LEU A 35 18.57 4.12 3.42
N GLY A 36 18.12 3.28 4.36
CA GLY A 36 17.70 3.75 5.68
C GLY A 36 18.80 4.57 6.38
N PRO A 37 18.56 5.05 7.60
CA PRO A 37 19.59 5.75 8.36
C PRO A 37 20.87 4.91 8.37
N LYS A 38 21.99 5.50 7.90
CA LYS A 38 23.28 4.81 7.89
C LYS A 38 23.62 4.41 9.33
N ALA A 39 23.95 3.15 9.55
CA ALA A 39 24.37 2.67 10.87
C ALA A 39 25.64 3.38 11.40
N PHE A 40 26.47 3.91 10.48
CA PHE A 40 27.66 4.68 10.80
C PHE A 40 27.80 5.88 9.86
N GLY A 41 28.17 7.04 10.41
CA GLY A 41 28.35 8.30 9.69
C GLY A 41 27.22 9.31 9.90
N ASN A 42 27.37 10.50 9.29
CA ASN A 42 26.38 11.57 9.40
C ASN A 42 25.12 11.22 8.57
N ALA A 43 23.94 11.29 9.19
CA ALA A 43 22.66 11.12 8.50
C ALA A 43 22.31 12.33 7.63
N MET A 44 22.95 13.47 7.90
CA MET A 44 22.86 14.65 7.06
C MET A 44 23.66 14.44 5.76
N PRO A 45 23.17 14.96 4.62
CA PRO A 45 23.95 15.06 3.41
C PRO A 45 25.31 15.70 3.69
N GLU A 46 26.35 15.26 2.99
CA GLU A 46 27.69 15.82 3.15
C GLU A 46 27.66 17.34 2.92
N PRO A 47 28.11 18.16 3.89
CA PRO A 47 28.15 19.60 3.72
C PRO A 47 29.01 19.95 2.50
N LEU A 48 28.45 20.73 1.58
CA LEU A 48 29.17 21.16 0.38
C LEU A 48 30.32 22.08 0.78
N ARG A 49 31.56 21.61 0.62
CA ARG A 49 32.76 22.36 1.04
C ARG A 49 33.34 23.24 -0.07
N ARG A 50 33.12 22.89 -1.33
CA ARG A 50 33.66 23.62 -2.49
C ARG A 50 32.52 24.09 -3.40
N GLN A 51 32.71 25.23 -4.06
CA GLN A 51 31.77 25.74 -5.06
C GLN A 51 31.63 24.80 -6.27
N THR A 52 32.66 24.01 -6.55
CA THR A 52 32.63 22.92 -7.55
C THR A 52 31.78 21.73 -7.11
N ASP A 53 31.44 21.62 -5.83
CA ASP A 53 30.52 20.61 -5.32
C ASP A 53 29.09 21.17 -5.22
N ALA A 54 28.93 22.49 -5.45
CA ALA A 54 27.65 23.17 -5.41
C ALA A 54 26.74 22.74 -6.56
N TYR A 55 25.45 23.06 -6.39
CA TYR A 55 24.42 22.75 -7.38
C TYR A 55 24.81 23.31 -8.76
N ALA A 56 24.67 22.48 -9.81
CA ALA A 56 24.98 22.77 -11.22
C ALA A 56 26.45 22.77 -11.67
N SER A 57 27.41 22.35 -10.83
CA SER A 57 28.80 22.13 -11.28
C SER A 57 28.97 20.89 -12.16
N ASN A 58 28.11 19.88 -11.98
CA ASN A 58 28.09 18.65 -12.76
C ASN A 58 27.05 18.73 -13.87
N ALA A 59 27.37 18.16 -15.03
CA ALA A 59 26.41 18.04 -16.13
C ALA A 59 25.12 17.32 -15.65
N PRO A 60 23.94 17.88 -15.93
CA PRO A 60 22.68 17.31 -15.47
C PRO A 60 22.48 15.91 -16.04
N ARG A 61 22.40 14.91 -15.16
CA ARG A 61 22.06 13.53 -15.54
C ARG A 61 20.56 13.32 -15.36
N TYR A 62 19.87 12.98 -16.44
CA TYR A 62 18.47 12.58 -16.37
C TYR A 62 18.35 11.25 -15.61
N ARG A 63 17.71 11.30 -14.44
CA ARG A 63 17.30 10.09 -13.72
C ARG A 63 15.92 9.67 -14.21
N ARG A 64 15.82 8.48 -14.79
CA ARG A 64 14.51 7.86 -15.08
C ARG A 64 13.81 7.60 -13.76
N ARG A 65 12.57 8.07 -13.62
CA ARG A 65 11.68 7.74 -12.50
C ARG A 65 10.50 6.94 -13.04
N PRO A 66 10.00 5.92 -12.32
CA PRO A 66 8.80 5.22 -12.74
C PRO A 66 7.59 6.16 -12.64
N SER A 67 6.59 5.93 -13.49
CA SER A 67 5.31 6.65 -13.38
C SER A 67 4.54 6.19 -12.14
N ALA A 68 3.71 7.06 -11.58
CA ALA A 68 2.86 6.72 -10.43
C ALA A 68 1.98 5.49 -10.69
N ALA A 69 1.45 5.37 -11.92
CA ALA A 69 0.67 4.21 -12.33
C ALA A 69 1.50 2.91 -12.33
N ALA A 70 2.79 2.95 -12.69
CA ALA A 70 3.66 1.78 -12.63
C ALA A 70 3.95 1.35 -11.17
N ILE A 71 4.07 2.31 -10.26
CA ILE A 71 4.24 2.04 -8.82
C ILE A 71 2.98 1.37 -8.25
N ALA A 72 1.80 1.92 -8.53
CA ALA A 72 0.53 1.33 -8.05
C ALA A 72 0.35 -0.12 -8.52
N ARG A 73 0.69 -0.41 -9.78
CA ARG A 73 0.64 -1.79 -10.31
C ARG A 73 1.69 -2.71 -9.72
N MET A 74 2.87 -2.18 -9.40
CA MET A 74 3.92 -2.93 -8.70
C MET A 74 3.46 -3.31 -7.28
N GLU A 75 2.87 -2.38 -6.54
CA GLU A 75 2.32 -2.62 -5.20
C GLU A 75 1.20 -3.67 -5.25
N GLU A 76 0.27 -3.51 -6.18
CA GLU A 76 -0.79 -4.49 -6.43
C GLU A 76 -0.22 -5.88 -6.72
N CYS A 77 0.75 -5.99 -7.63
CA CYS A 77 1.40 -7.24 -7.96
C CYS A 77 2.06 -7.91 -6.74
N TRP A 78 2.70 -7.14 -5.86
CA TRP A 78 3.28 -7.68 -4.64
C TRP A 78 2.23 -8.23 -3.66
N THR A 79 1.03 -7.65 -3.61
CA THR A 79 -0.05 -8.25 -2.81
C THR A 79 -0.42 -9.65 -3.32
N TRP A 80 -0.39 -9.87 -4.64
CA TRP A 80 -0.67 -11.17 -5.23
C TRP A 80 0.41 -12.19 -4.87
N ILE A 81 1.68 -11.79 -4.99
CA ILE A 81 2.82 -12.65 -4.66
C ILE A 81 2.81 -13.00 -3.17
N ASN A 82 2.61 -12.01 -2.29
CA ASN A 82 2.61 -12.23 -0.84
C ASN A 82 1.43 -13.08 -0.35
N ARG A 83 0.32 -13.11 -1.08
CA ARG A 83 -0.82 -13.99 -0.78
C ARG A 83 -0.57 -15.45 -1.13
N HIS A 84 0.38 -15.75 -2.02
CA HIS A 84 0.72 -17.15 -2.36
C HIS A 84 1.20 -17.90 -1.10
N PRO A 85 0.71 -19.11 -0.80
CA PRO A 85 0.96 -19.76 0.49
C PRO A 85 2.42 -20.18 0.70
N ASP A 86 3.05 -20.76 -0.33
CA ASP A 86 4.42 -21.27 -0.23
C ASP A 86 5.45 -20.14 -0.32
N GLY A 87 6.23 -19.96 0.75
CA GLY A 87 7.30 -18.98 0.82
C GLY A 87 8.48 -19.25 -0.13
N ARG A 88 8.78 -20.51 -0.44
CA ARG A 88 9.85 -20.85 -1.37
C ARG A 88 9.47 -20.43 -2.79
N ASP A 89 8.25 -20.72 -3.20
CA ASP A 89 7.73 -20.30 -4.50
C ASP A 89 7.65 -18.77 -4.62
N ARG A 90 7.30 -18.04 -3.54
CA ARG A 90 7.40 -16.56 -3.51
C ARG A 90 8.82 -16.09 -3.78
N GLN A 91 9.79 -16.59 -3.01
CA GLN A 91 11.20 -16.19 -3.14
C GLN A 91 11.74 -16.49 -4.56
N ARG A 92 11.43 -17.69 -5.07
CA ARG A 92 11.80 -18.11 -6.43
C ARG A 92 11.21 -17.18 -7.50
N LEU A 93 9.94 -16.80 -7.36
CA LEU A 93 9.27 -15.87 -8.27
C LEU A 93 9.93 -14.48 -8.23
N TYR A 94 10.26 -13.97 -7.04
CA TYR A 94 10.98 -12.71 -6.88
C TYR A 94 12.36 -12.74 -7.54
N ASP A 95 13.16 -13.77 -7.26
CA ASP A 95 14.51 -13.90 -7.81
C ASP A 95 14.48 -14.04 -9.34
N TRP A 96 13.51 -14.79 -9.87
CA TRP A 96 13.29 -14.93 -11.31
C TRP A 96 12.91 -13.58 -11.95
N ALA A 97 11.96 -12.85 -11.35
CA ALA A 97 11.51 -11.55 -11.86
C ALA A 97 12.65 -10.53 -11.88
N ARG A 98 13.48 -10.52 -10.83
CA ARG A 98 14.65 -9.66 -10.69
C ARG A 98 15.72 -9.97 -11.76
N ALA A 99 16.01 -11.26 -11.99
CA ALA A 99 16.90 -11.71 -13.06
C ALA A 99 16.38 -11.28 -14.44
N ARG A 100 15.06 -11.32 -14.66
CA ARG A 100 14.44 -10.89 -15.93
C ARG A 100 14.40 -9.36 -16.11
N ALA A 101 14.36 -8.62 -15.01
CA ALA A 101 14.49 -7.17 -15.01
C ALA A 101 15.95 -6.69 -15.24
N GLY A 102 16.92 -7.60 -15.36
CA GLY A 102 18.33 -7.28 -15.54
C GLY A 102 19.06 -6.93 -14.23
N CYS A 103 18.43 -7.20 -13.08
CA CYS A 103 18.97 -6.90 -11.76
C CYS A 103 19.36 -8.19 -11.06
N GLY A 104 20.67 -8.48 -10.94
CA GLY A 104 21.12 -9.60 -10.09
C GLY A 104 21.29 -10.95 -10.79
N GLY A 105 21.60 -10.95 -12.09
CA GLY A 105 22.09 -12.15 -12.79
C GLY A 105 21.18 -12.65 -13.90
N THR A 106 21.54 -13.79 -14.49
CA THR A 106 20.79 -14.43 -15.57
C THR A 106 19.89 -15.54 -15.03
N VAL A 107 18.81 -15.87 -15.75
CA VAL A 107 17.91 -16.99 -15.38
C VAL A 107 18.69 -18.31 -15.27
N LYS A 108 19.72 -18.51 -16.10
CA LYS A 108 20.63 -19.65 -16.03
C LYS A 108 21.40 -19.71 -14.71
N SER A 109 21.89 -18.56 -14.22
CA SER A 109 22.58 -18.50 -12.92
C SER A 109 21.63 -18.82 -11.76
N LEU A 110 20.37 -18.37 -11.84
CA LEU A 110 19.34 -18.67 -10.85
C LEU A 110 19.01 -20.17 -10.84
N ALA A 111 18.82 -20.78 -12.02
CA ALA A 111 18.58 -22.21 -12.15
C ALA A 111 19.72 -23.04 -11.53
N ARG A 112 20.98 -22.62 -11.76
CA ARG A 112 22.16 -23.23 -11.11
C ARG A 112 22.14 -23.08 -9.59
N LYS A 113 21.76 -21.91 -9.07
CA LYS A 113 21.68 -21.65 -7.62
C LYS A 113 20.63 -22.52 -6.93
N GLU A 114 19.49 -22.73 -7.60
CA GLU A 114 18.41 -23.61 -7.11
C GLU A 114 18.68 -25.10 -7.33
N GLY A 115 19.72 -25.46 -8.10
CA GLY A 115 20.04 -26.86 -8.42
C GLY A 115 19.06 -27.50 -9.42
N VAL A 116 18.37 -26.70 -10.24
CA VAL A 116 17.36 -27.19 -11.20
C VAL A 116 17.74 -26.84 -12.65
N SER A 117 17.18 -27.58 -13.60
CA SER A 117 17.30 -27.22 -15.02
C SER A 117 16.51 -25.93 -15.32
N GLU A 118 16.94 -25.16 -16.31
CA GLU A 118 16.22 -23.95 -16.72
C GLU A 118 14.79 -24.25 -17.18
N ARG A 119 14.57 -25.41 -17.83
CA ARG A 119 13.25 -25.87 -18.24
C ARG A 119 12.35 -26.14 -17.04
N THR A 120 12.89 -26.77 -15.99
CA THR A 120 12.16 -27.03 -14.73
C THR A 120 11.81 -25.71 -14.05
N LEU A 121 12.77 -24.78 -13.92
CA LEU A 121 12.52 -23.47 -13.35
C LEU A 121 11.40 -22.72 -14.09
N ARG A 122 11.42 -22.71 -15.43
CA ARG A 122 10.36 -22.07 -16.23
C ARG A 122 8.99 -22.70 -16.00
N ARG A 123 8.92 -24.03 -15.85
CA ARG A 123 7.67 -24.75 -15.54
C ARG A 123 7.16 -24.43 -14.14
N ASP A 124 8.05 -24.38 -13.15
CA ASP A 124 7.70 -24.01 -11.77
C ASP A 124 7.14 -22.59 -11.71
N ILE A 125 7.82 -21.63 -12.36
CA ILE A 125 7.31 -20.25 -12.45
C ILE A 125 5.96 -20.20 -13.15
N ALA A 126 5.77 -20.92 -14.26
CA ALA A 126 4.49 -20.97 -14.96
C ALA A 126 3.36 -21.54 -14.07
N ARG A 127 3.65 -22.60 -13.29
CA ARG A 127 2.72 -23.16 -12.29
C ARG A 127 2.32 -22.12 -11.25
N VAL A 128 3.28 -21.40 -10.67
CA VAL A 128 3.02 -20.36 -9.66
C VAL A 128 2.19 -19.22 -10.27
N CYS A 129 2.53 -18.75 -11.47
CA CYS A 129 1.75 -17.71 -12.16
C CYS A 129 0.32 -18.18 -12.48
N ALA A 130 0.13 -19.43 -12.88
CA ALA A 130 -1.19 -20.00 -13.13
C ALA A 130 -2.03 -20.09 -11.84
N ALA A 131 -1.42 -20.47 -10.71
CA ALA A 131 -2.11 -20.49 -9.42
C ALA A 131 -2.55 -19.07 -8.99
N ILE A 132 -1.68 -18.06 -9.19
CA ILE A 132 -2.03 -16.66 -8.94
C ILE A 132 -3.17 -16.22 -9.86
N ALA A 133 -3.10 -16.52 -11.16
CA ALA A 133 -4.15 -16.18 -12.12
C ALA A 133 -5.50 -16.80 -11.74
N HIS A 134 -5.51 -18.08 -11.36
CA HIS A 134 -6.71 -18.77 -10.89
C HIS A 134 -7.31 -18.10 -9.64
N HIS A 135 -6.46 -17.70 -8.68
CA HIS A 135 -6.92 -16.97 -7.49
C HIS A 135 -7.53 -15.60 -7.87
N LEU A 136 -6.92 -14.87 -8.81
CA LEU A 136 -7.45 -13.57 -9.26
C LEU A 136 -8.80 -13.71 -9.97
N ASN A 137 -8.93 -14.72 -10.84
CA ASN A 137 -10.18 -15.00 -11.54
C ASN A 137 -11.26 -15.47 -10.57
N GLY A 138 -10.93 -16.35 -9.62
CA GLY A 138 -11.86 -16.79 -8.58
C GLY A 138 -12.37 -15.64 -7.71
N ALA A 139 -11.48 -14.72 -7.31
CA ALA A 139 -11.88 -13.52 -6.56
C ALA A 139 -12.82 -12.60 -7.37
N HIS A 140 -12.71 -12.58 -8.70
CA HIS A 140 -13.63 -11.83 -9.54
C HIS A 140 -14.99 -12.53 -9.65
N VAL A 141 -15.02 -13.84 -9.91
CA VAL A 141 -16.26 -14.63 -9.99
C VAL A 141 -17.08 -14.48 -8.70
N LEU A 142 -16.44 -14.58 -7.54
CA LEU A 142 -17.11 -14.36 -6.25
C LEU A 142 -17.72 -12.96 -6.12
N ARG A 143 -17.09 -11.92 -6.69
CA ARG A 143 -17.62 -10.55 -6.67
C ARG A 143 -18.77 -10.34 -7.64
N THR A 144 -18.76 -10.99 -8.80
CA THR A 144 -19.77 -10.78 -9.85
C THR A 144 -20.98 -11.69 -9.74
N CYS A 145 -20.85 -12.87 -9.15
CA CYS A 145 -21.92 -13.88 -9.12
C CYS A 145 -22.86 -13.79 -7.90
N GLY A 146 -22.64 -12.91 -6.92
CA GLY A 146 -23.62 -12.70 -5.86
C GLY A 146 -23.07 -11.88 -4.70
N GLY A 147 -23.90 -10.97 -4.18
CA GLY A 147 -23.58 -10.09 -3.06
C GLY A 147 -23.47 -10.83 -1.73
N LEU A 148 -22.36 -11.54 -1.55
CA LEU A 148 -21.92 -12.05 -0.26
C LEU A 148 -20.50 -11.58 -0.07
N THR A 149 -20.33 -10.54 0.75
CA THR A 149 -19.00 -10.15 1.17
C THR A 149 -18.45 -11.28 2.05
N PRO A 150 -17.15 -11.57 2.02
CA PRO A 150 -16.54 -12.52 2.97
C PRO A 150 -16.69 -12.09 4.44
N GLY A 151 -17.22 -10.89 4.70
CA GLY A 151 -17.58 -10.41 6.05
C GLY A 151 -19.02 -10.73 6.47
N ASP A 152 -19.85 -11.31 5.60
CA ASP A 152 -21.21 -11.73 5.94
C ASP A 152 -21.24 -13.16 6.52
N ALA A 153 -20.20 -13.97 6.27
CA ALA A 153 -20.06 -15.29 6.87
C ALA A 153 -19.75 -15.24 8.37
N ASP A 154 -19.09 -14.18 8.84
CA ASP A 154 -18.82 -13.97 10.28
C ASP A 154 -20.05 -13.43 11.05
N ARG A 155 -21.17 -13.16 10.36
CA ARG A 155 -22.36 -12.53 10.96
C ARG A 155 -23.56 -13.44 11.12
N ALA A 156 -23.50 -14.68 10.63
CA ALA A 156 -24.66 -15.58 10.61
C ALA A 156 -24.64 -16.71 11.66
N GLU A 157 -23.57 -16.89 12.44
CA GLU A 157 -23.55 -17.83 13.56
C GLU A 157 -22.99 -17.16 14.82
N GLY A 158 -23.85 -16.35 15.43
CA GLY A 158 -23.58 -15.63 16.67
C GLY A 158 -24.88 -15.27 17.37
N GLU A 159 -25.81 -16.22 17.47
CA GLU A 159 -26.93 -16.10 18.39
C GLU A 159 -26.39 -16.01 19.82
N GLY A 160 -26.30 -14.76 20.31
CA GLY A 160 -26.62 -14.41 21.69
C GLY A 160 -25.95 -15.19 22.82
N ILE A 161 -24.63 -15.10 22.97
CA ILE A 161 -24.04 -15.05 24.31
C ILE A 161 -23.71 -13.60 24.61
N ARG A 162 -24.63 -12.93 25.32
CA ARG A 162 -24.31 -11.68 26.01
C ARG A 162 -23.07 -11.94 26.87
N PRO A 163 -21.93 -11.27 26.64
CA PRO A 163 -20.87 -11.25 27.63
C PRO A 163 -21.45 -10.57 28.86
N THR A 164 -21.56 -11.28 29.98
CA THR A 164 -21.82 -10.65 31.26
C THR A 164 -20.70 -9.64 31.49
N GLU A 165 -21.11 -8.38 31.51
CA GLU A 165 -20.23 -7.24 31.68
C GLU A 165 -19.64 -7.24 33.11
N HIS A 166 -18.51 -7.89 33.32
CA HIS A 166 -17.55 -7.42 34.31
C HIS A 166 -16.51 -6.53 33.60
N ARG A 167 -16.99 -5.41 33.08
CA ARG A 167 -16.11 -4.34 32.61
C ARG A 167 -15.62 -3.57 33.83
N SER A 168 -14.46 -3.96 34.35
CA SER A 168 -13.80 -3.26 35.46
C SER A 168 -13.74 -1.75 35.18
N PRO A 169 -14.08 -0.89 36.15
CA PRO A 169 -14.00 0.55 35.99
C PRO A 169 -12.58 0.96 35.54
N PRO A 170 -12.43 1.94 34.62
CA PRO A 170 -11.13 2.52 34.36
C PRO A 170 -10.61 3.13 35.67
N HIS A 171 -9.58 2.52 36.26
CA HIS A 171 -8.99 2.91 37.55
C HIS A 171 -8.46 4.35 37.59
N TRP A 172 -8.33 5.01 36.43
CA TRP A 172 -7.90 6.39 36.29
C TRP A 172 -9.05 7.41 36.28
N ARG A 173 -10.32 6.98 36.37
CA ARG A 173 -11.49 7.87 36.48
C ARG A 173 -12.22 7.63 37.80
N ALA A 174 -12.63 8.73 38.45
CA ALA A 174 -13.48 8.65 39.63
C ALA A 174 -14.79 7.89 39.32
N PRO A 175 -15.38 7.16 40.29
CA PRO A 175 -16.57 6.31 40.08
C PRO A 175 -17.82 7.00 39.49
N GLY A 176 -17.85 8.34 39.43
CA GLY A 176 -18.92 9.14 38.82
C GLY A 176 -18.53 9.92 37.56
N ALA A 177 -17.32 9.77 37.03
CA ALA A 177 -16.78 10.60 35.94
C ALA A 177 -17.18 10.14 34.52
N ARG A 178 -18.23 9.31 34.38
CA ARG A 178 -18.80 9.01 33.06
C ARG A 178 -19.78 10.13 32.70
N PRO A 179 -19.66 10.76 31.52
CA PRO A 179 -20.67 11.71 31.07
C PRO A 179 -22.01 10.98 30.97
N LYS A 180 -23.01 11.44 31.74
CA LYS A 180 -24.40 11.02 31.56
C LYS A 180 -24.88 11.68 30.28
N ILE A 181 -25.17 10.86 29.28
CA ILE A 181 -25.83 11.32 28.05
C ILE A 181 -27.31 11.09 28.29
N ASP A 182 -28.08 12.16 28.51
CA ASP A 182 -29.53 12.04 28.61
C ASP A 182 -30.10 11.66 27.24
N PRO A 183 -30.91 10.58 27.15
CA PRO A 183 -31.41 10.07 25.88
C PRO A 183 -32.50 10.96 25.25
N ASP A 184 -33.13 11.83 26.05
CA ASP A 184 -34.19 12.73 25.60
C ASP A 184 -33.65 14.07 25.04
N GLU A 185 -32.35 14.31 25.16
CA GLU A 185 -31.73 15.50 24.59
C GLU A 185 -31.30 15.22 23.13
N PRO A 186 -31.81 15.98 22.12
CA PRO A 186 -31.34 15.83 20.76
C PRO A 186 -29.84 16.14 20.73
N SER A 187 -29.07 15.27 20.10
CA SER A 187 -27.62 15.33 19.99
C SER A 187 -27.16 16.59 19.23
N ARG A 188 -27.17 17.73 19.92
CA ARG A 188 -26.62 19.00 19.44
C ARG A 188 -25.10 18.92 19.46
N ARG A 189 -24.54 18.11 18.57
CA ARG A 189 -23.16 18.26 18.08
C ARG A 189 -23.18 19.09 16.80
N LEU A 190 -23.73 20.29 16.89
CA LEU A 190 -23.37 21.33 15.94
C LEU A 190 -22.02 21.88 16.41
N LEU A 191 -20.93 21.36 15.84
CA LEU A 191 -19.67 22.11 15.83
C LEU A 191 -19.98 23.41 15.10
N SER A 192 -20.21 24.50 15.84
CA SER A 192 -20.34 25.82 15.25
C SER A 192 -19.04 26.09 14.49
N HIS A 193 -19.09 26.06 13.16
CA HIS A 193 -18.01 26.55 12.34
C HIS A 193 -17.72 27.97 12.80
N ARG A 194 -16.50 28.14 13.32
CA ARG A 194 -15.85 29.39 13.73
C ARG A 194 -16.53 30.61 13.10
N THR A 195 -17.39 31.29 13.85
CA THR A 195 -17.83 32.63 13.48
C THR A 195 -16.60 33.53 13.53
N PRO A 196 -16.29 34.29 12.46
CA PRO A 196 -15.21 35.27 12.51
C PRO A 196 -15.54 36.30 13.58
N VAL A 197 -14.55 36.57 14.44
CA VAL A 197 -14.60 37.62 15.46
C VAL A 197 -14.96 38.94 14.77
N PRO A 198 -16.00 39.67 15.22
CA PRO A 198 -16.30 40.99 14.67
C PRO A 198 -15.12 41.92 14.95
N ALA A 199 -14.61 42.55 13.89
CA ALA A 199 -13.54 43.53 13.98
C ALA A 199 -13.94 44.65 14.96
N ASP A 200 -13.08 44.88 15.95
CA ASP A 200 -13.18 46.03 16.85
C ASP A 200 -13.28 47.33 16.05
N LYS A 201 -14.11 48.22 16.58
CA LYS A 201 -14.45 49.54 16.01
C LYS A 201 -13.19 50.41 15.78
N PRO A 202 -13.22 51.31 14.79
CA PRO A 202 -12.08 52.16 14.47
C PRO A 202 -11.71 53.10 15.62
N VAL A 203 -10.40 53.19 15.88
CA VAL A 203 -9.75 54.16 16.76
C VAL A 203 -9.89 55.56 16.17
N GLN A 204 -11.00 56.23 16.43
CA GLN A 204 -11.16 57.67 16.22
C GLN A 204 -11.93 58.28 17.39
N GLU A 205 -11.27 58.42 18.54
CA GLU A 205 -11.61 59.39 19.59
C GLU A 205 -10.58 59.31 20.74
N ARG A 206 -9.34 59.75 20.47
CA ARG A 206 -8.34 60.06 21.51
C ARG A 206 -7.48 61.26 21.12
N ILE A 207 -8.11 62.31 20.58
CA ILE A 207 -7.51 63.64 20.45
C ILE A 207 -8.57 64.68 20.78
N LYS A 208 -8.89 64.82 22.07
CA LYS A 208 -9.34 66.08 22.70
C LYS A 208 -9.18 65.91 24.21
N GLN A 209 -8.02 66.31 24.71
CA GLN A 209 -7.81 66.98 26.00
C GLN A 209 -6.39 67.51 26.02
#